data_AF-A0A7L3WU95-F1
#
_entry.id   AF-A0A7L3WU95-F1
#
_cell.length_a   1.000
_cell.length_b   1.000
_cell.length_c   1.000
_cell.angle_alpha   90.00
_cell.angle_beta   90.00
_cell.angle_gamma   90.00
#
_symmetry.space_group_name_H-M   'P 1'
#
loop_
_entity.id
_entity.type
_entity.pdbx_description
1 polymer ?
#
loop_
_entity_poly.entity_id
_entity_poly.type
_entity_poly.pdbx_seq_one_letter_code
_entity_poly.pdbx_strand_id
1 'polypeptide(L)'
;EEDTTCLICLEPVEHRLSYDIMVCPACKHAWFHRTCIQTYAIYTGLQGFCCPHCKNVFRFYLEMLSMGIRIPRRGPLLERRRTYPAVNQRHRRCDASECLCPGGREQAENEG
;
A
#
# COMPACT_ATOMS: atom_id res chain seq x y z
N GLU A 1 22.48 -12.64 3.50
CA GLU A 1 22.13 -11.38 2.82
C GLU A 1 20.63 -11.20 2.99
N GLU A 2 20.19 -10.06 3.52
CA GLU A 2 18.77 -9.74 3.52
C GLU A 2 18.45 -9.16 2.16
N ASP A 3 17.84 -9.96 1.27
CA ASP A 3 17.34 -9.50 -0.01
C ASP A 3 16.37 -8.34 0.21
N THR A 4 16.85 -7.11 0.02
CA THR A 4 16.01 -5.92 0.13
C THR A 4 15.09 -5.88 -1.09
N THR A 5 13.79 -6.06 -0.89
CA THR A 5 12.78 -6.05 -1.95
C THR A 5 12.03 -4.72 -2.00
N CYS A 6 11.65 -4.29 -3.20
CA CYS A 6 10.84 -3.10 -3.35
C CYS A 6 9.39 -3.40 -2.92
N LEU A 7 8.88 -2.67 -1.92
CA LEU A 7 7.50 -2.91 -1.44
C LEU A 7 6.38 -2.47 -2.42
N ILE A 8 6.73 -1.98 -3.62
CA ILE A 8 5.77 -1.52 -4.63
C ILE A 8 5.67 -2.54 -5.77
N CYS A 9 6.79 -2.92 -6.38
CA CYS A 9 6.81 -3.90 -7.48
C CYS A 9 7.12 -5.33 -7.02
N LEU A 10 7.56 -5.51 -5.78
CA LEU A 10 7.98 -6.79 -5.18
C LEU A 10 9.24 -7.41 -5.80
N GLU A 11 9.94 -6.68 -6.66
CA GLU A 11 11.23 -7.08 -7.23
C GLU A 11 12.40 -6.67 -6.32
N PRO A 12 13.55 -7.39 -6.38
CA PRO A 12 14.73 -7.04 -5.60
C PRO A 12 15.25 -5.63 -5.95
N VAL A 13 15.79 -4.96 -4.94
CA VAL A 13 16.48 -3.68 -5.09
C VAL A 13 17.98 -3.95 -4.99
N GLU A 14 18.78 -3.39 -5.90
CA GLU A 14 20.22 -3.61 -5.89
C GLU A 14 20.84 -3.21 -4.54
N HIS A 15 21.81 -3.97 -4.05
CA HIS A 15 22.43 -3.70 -2.73
C HIS A 15 23.34 -2.45 -2.71
N ARG A 16 23.55 -1.80 -3.86
CA ARG A 16 24.36 -0.58 -3.95
C ARG A 16 23.46 0.64 -3.77
N LEU A 17 23.68 1.39 -2.69
CA LEU A 17 23.07 2.71 -2.51
C LEU A 17 23.39 3.58 -3.73
N SER A 18 22.36 3.83 -4.54
CA SER A 18 22.42 4.63 -5.75
C SER A 18 21.28 5.64 -5.73
N TYR A 19 21.31 6.61 -6.65
CA TYR A 19 20.21 7.56 -6.82
C TYR A 19 18.88 6.87 -7.19
N ASP A 20 18.93 5.64 -7.71
CA ASP A 20 17.77 4.88 -8.14
C ASP A 20 17.08 4.11 -7.00
N ILE A 21 17.64 4.16 -5.80
CA ILE A 21 17.14 3.46 -4.62
C ILE A 21 16.70 4.45 -3.56
N MET A 22 15.51 4.23 -3.04
CA MET A 22 14.90 5.05 -2.00
C MET A 22 14.61 4.18 -0.78
N VAL A 23 14.92 4.69 0.40
CA VAL A 23 14.54 4.08 1.68
C VAL A 23 13.59 5.01 2.41
N CYS A 24 12.58 4.45 3.08
CA CYS A 24 11.70 5.24 3.92
C CYS A 24 12.50 5.90 5.06
N PRO A 25 12.55 7.24 5.14
CA PRO A 25 13.33 7.94 6.16
C PRO A 25 12.70 7.87 7.55
N ALA A 26 11.42 7.47 7.63
CA ALA A 26 10.72 7.30 8.90
C ALA A 26 11.04 5.95 9.56
N CYS A 27 10.88 4.84 8.83
CA CYS A 27 11.07 3.51 9.42
C CYS A 27 12.38 2.83 9.06
N LYS A 28 13.09 3.26 8.00
CA LYS A 28 14.35 2.65 7.50
C LYS A 28 14.26 1.19 7.06
N HIS A 29 13.10 0.55 7.17
CA HIS A 29 12.87 -0.85 6.79
C HIS A 29 12.18 -1.02 5.43
N ALA A 30 11.76 0.07 4.78
CA ALA A 30 11.04 0.01 3.51
C ALA A 30 11.91 0.55 2.38
N TRP A 31 12.15 -0.31 1.38
CA TRP A 31 13.00 -0.05 0.23
C TRP A 31 12.16 0.07 -1.04
N PHE A 32 12.58 0.94 -1.96
CA PHE A 32 11.87 1.21 -3.20
C PHE A 32 12.82 1.55 -4.33
N HIS A 33 12.51 1.11 -5.55
CA HIS A 33 13.05 1.78 -6.74
C HIS A 33 12.46 3.20 -6.82
N ARG A 34 13.30 4.17 -7.18
CA ARG A 34 12.90 5.57 -7.33
C ARG A 34 11.74 5.74 -8.32
N THR A 35 11.77 5.00 -9.43
CA THR A 35 10.73 4.97 -10.46
C THR A 35 9.39 4.45 -9.91
N CYS A 36 9.43 3.38 -9.10
CA CYS A 36 8.26 2.86 -8.41
C CYS A 36 7.68 3.89 -7.45
N ILE A 37 8.52 4.57 -6.67
CA ILE A 37 8.06 5.59 -5.73
C ILE A 37 7.47 6.81 -6.44
N GLN A 38 8.05 7.24 -7.56
CA GLN A 38 7.53 8.32 -8.38
C GLN A 38 6.17 7.97 -8.99
N THR A 39 5.99 6.72 -9.43
CA THR A 39 4.72 6.22 -9.96
C THR A 39 3.67 6.16 -8.86
N TYR A 40 4.04 5.64 -7.69
CA TYR A 40 3.18 5.59 -6.52
C TYR A 40 2.71 6.99 -6.08
N ALA A 41 3.61 7.98 -6.07
CA ALA A 41 3.28 9.39 -5.80
C ALA A 41 2.27 9.97 -6.80
N ILE A 42 2.46 9.71 -8.10
CA ILE A 42 1.53 10.18 -9.15
C ILE A 42 0.14 9.56 -8.99
N TYR A 43 0.10 8.30 -8.57
CA TYR A 43 -1.13 7.55 -8.38
C TYR A 43 -1.89 7.92 -7.12
N THR A 44 -1.20 8.04 -5.98
CA THR A 44 -1.84 8.36 -4.69
C THR A 44 -2.12 9.84 -4.49
N GLY A 45 -1.31 10.71 -5.12
CA GLY A 45 -1.45 12.15 -4.96
C GLY A 45 -1.25 12.61 -3.51
N LEU A 46 -1.57 13.88 -3.26
CA LEU A 46 -1.32 14.54 -1.99
C LEU A 46 -2.03 13.88 -0.80
N GLN A 47 -3.25 13.38 -0.99
CA GLN A 47 -4.08 12.89 0.10
C GLN A 47 -3.75 11.46 0.53
N GLY A 48 -3.11 10.67 -0.35
CA GLY A 48 -2.85 9.24 -0.10
C GLY A 48 -1.38 8.87 0.00
N PHE A 49 -0.45 9.80 -0.24
CA PHE A 49 0.97 9.48 -0.29
C PHE A 49 1.56 9.30 1.12
N CYS A 50 1.81 8.05 1.49
CA CYS A 50 2.40 7.65 2.76
C CYS A 50 3.32 6.44 2.56
N CYS A 51 4.16 6.13 3.54
CA CYS A 51 4.96 4.91 3.47
C CYS A 51 4.05 3.66 3.48
N PRO A 52 4.12 2.75 2.49
CA PRO A 52 3.31 1.54 2.48
C PRO A 52 3.50 0.64 3.72
N HIS A 53 4.69 0.67 4.33
CA HIS A 53 5.03 -0.13 5.51
C HIS A 53 4.57 0.53 6.82
N CYS A 54 5.18 1.66 7.20
CA CYS A 54 4.93 2.28 8.52
C CYS A 54 3.77 3.27 8.55
N LYS A 55 3.13 3.52 7.40
CA LYS A 55 2.02 4.47 7.22
C LYS A 55 2.31 5.92 7.65
N ASN A 56 3.58 6.25 7.93
CA ASN A 56 3.96 7.63 8.24
C ASN A 56 3.72 8.50 7.01
N VAL A 57 2.92 9.56 7.19
CA VAL A 57 2.59 10.52 6.13
C VAL A 57 3.59 11.67 6.16
N PHE A 58 3.68 12.40 7.29
CA PHE A 58 4.37 13.68 7.37
C PHE A 58 5.86 13.61 6.99
N ARG A 59 6.63 12.74 7.66
CA ARG A 59 8.07 12.62 7.41
C ARG A 59 8.35 11.98 6.07
N PHE A 60 7.55 10.98 5.68
CA PHE A 60 7.69 10.35 4.39
C PHE A 60 7.45 11.34 3.24
N TYR A 61 6.35 12.09 3.30
CA TYR A 61 5.99 13.08 2.30
C TYR A 61 7.06 14.15 2.12
N LEU A 62 7.47 14.80 3.22
CA LEU A 62 8.44 15.89 3.16
C LEU A 62 9.78 15.46 2.62
N GLU A 63 10.30 14.32 3.08
CA GLU A 63 11.59 13.83 2.64
C GLU A 63 11.56 13.34 1.19
N MET A 64 10.49 12.67 0.75
CA MET A 64 10.35 12.26 -0.65
C MET A 64 10.29 13.49 -1.58
N LEU A 65 9.62 14.57 -1.18
CA LEU A 65 9.66 15.85 -1.90
C LEU A 65 11.08 16.42 -1.98
N SER A 66 11.78 16.49 -0.85
CA SER A 66 13.18 16.99 -0.79
C SER A 66 14.12 16.17 -1.67
N MET A 67 13.86 14.87 -1.78
CA MET A 67 14.59 13.94 -2.66
C MET A 67 14.16 14.02 -4.13
N GLY A 68 13.28 14.96 -4.49
CA GLY A 68 12.87 15.24 -5.88
C GLY A 68 11.73 14.36 -6.41
N ILE A 69 10.98 13.66 -5.55
CA ILE A 69 9.79 12.92 -5.96
C ILE A 69 8.62 13.90 -6.16
N ARG A 70 8.07 13.93 -7.37
CA ARG A 70 6.94 14.82 -7.69
C ARG A 70 5.63 14.23 -7.19
N ILE A 71 4.92 14.97 -6.33
CA ILE A 71 3.61 14.57 -5.78
C ILE A 71 2.52 15.55 -6.26
N PRO A 72 1.60 15.12 -7.13
CA PRO A 72 0.51 15.98 -7.62
C PRO A 72 -0.45 16.42 -6.50
N ARG A 73 -0.86 17.71 -6.51
CA ARG A 73 -1.91 18.26 -5.64
C ARG A 73 -3.32 17.82 -6.07
N ARG A 74 -3.60 16.52 -5.96
CA ARG A 74 -4.91 15.90 -6.19
C ARG A 74 -5.08 14.71 -5.27
N GLY A 75 -6.31 14.24 -5.09
CA GLY A 75 -6.58 12.95 -4.44
C GLY A 75 -6.07 11.76 -5.27
N PRO A 76 -6.12 10.54 -4.73
CA PRO A 76 -5.71 9.34 -5.45
C PRO A 76 -6.42 9.20 -6.80
N LEU A 77 -5.66 8.87 -7.85
CA LEU A 77 -6.21 8.52 -9.16
C LEU A 77 -7.20 7.34 -9.06
N LEU A 78 -7.00 6.46 -8.08
CA LEU A 78 -7.94 5.38 -7.77
C LEU A 78 -9.34 5.92 -7.48
N GLU A 79 -9.45 6.95 -6.64
CA GLU A 79 -10.72 7.59 -6.28
C GLU A 79 -11.40 8.21 -7.50
N ARG A 80 -10.61 8.81 -8.41
CA ARG A 80 -11.11 9.37 -9.67
C ARG A 80 -11.58 8.32 -10.68
N ARG A 81 -11.12 7.07 -10.56
CA ARG A 81 -11.58 5.91 -11.37
C ARG A 81 -12.72 5.14 -10.72
N ARG A 82 -13.10 5.43 -9.47
CA ARG A 82 -14.15 4.69 -8.75
C ARG A 82 -15.56 5.19 -9.06
N THR A 83 -16.04 4.87 -10.25
CA THR A 83 -17.37 4.25 -10.41
C THR A 83 -17.20 2.73 -10.30
N TYR A 84 -16.77 2.23 -9.14
CA TYR A 84 -16.75 0.79 -8.87
C TYR A 84 -17.85 0.47 -7.86
N PRO A 85 -18.71 -0.52 -8.13
CA PRO A 85 -19.72 -0.96 -7.18
C PRO A 85 -19.04 -1.52 -5.93
N ALA A 86 -19.72 -1.39 -4.80
CA ALA A 86 -19.24 -1.68 -3.47
C ALA A 86 -18.39 -2.98 -3.34
N VAL A 87 -17.07 -2.82 -3.24
CA VAL A 87 -16.12 -3.86 -2.76
C VAL A 87 -16.24 -4.13 -1.25
N ASN A 88 -17.29 -3.61 -0.60
CA ASN A 88 -17.60 -3.88 0.80
C ASN A 88 -18.61 -5.04 0.97
N GLN A 89 -18.74 -5.95 0.00
CA GLN A 89 -19.35 -7.25 0.31
C GLN A 89 -18.34 -8.07 1.10
N ARG A 90 -18.42 -7.96 2.44
CA ARG A 90 -17.83 -8.97 3.32
C ARG A 90 -18.44 -10.31 2.92
N HIS A 91 -17.60 -11.30 2.62
CA HIS A 91 -18.04 -12.65 2.36
C HIS A 91 -18.86 -13.14 3.57
N ARG A 92 -20.15 -13.41 3.37
CA ARG A 92 -21.07 -13.79 4.45
C ARG A 92 -21.36 -15.29 4.48
N ARG A 93 -20.63 -16.08 3.70
CA ARG A 93 -20.88 -17.51 3.55
C ARG A 93 -19.67 -18.33 4.01
N CYS A 94 -19.92 -19.39 4.77
CA CYS A 94 -18.90 -20.36 5.15
C CYS A 94 -18.55 -21.28 3.95
N ASP A 95 -17.28 -21.31 3.57
CA ASP A 95 -16.76 -22.12 2.45
C ASP A 95 -16.25 -23.51 2.88
N ALA A 96 -16.35 -23.87 4.17
CA ALA A 96 -15.95 -25.18 4.65
C ALA A 96 -16.73 -26.29 3.93
N SER A 97 -16.12 -27.43 3.64
CA SER A 97 -16.81 -28.59 3.05
C SER A 97 -18.02 -29.01 3.89
N GLU A 98 -17.85 -29.05 5.20
CA GLU A 98 -18.91 -29.26 6.19
C GLU A 98 -19.01 -28.03 7.11
N CYS A 99 -20.20 -27.44 7.22
CA CYS A 99 -20.44 -26.29 8.09
C CYS A 99 -21.14 -26.76 9.36
N LEU A 100 -20.53 -26.48 10.51
CA LEU A 100 -21.06 -26.86 11.83
C LEU A 100 -21.90 -25.76 12.50
N CYS A 101 -22.09 -24.63 11.82
CA CYS A 101 -22.83 -23.50 12.38
C CYS A 101 -24.34 -23.85 12.43
N PRO A 102 -25.00 -23.81 13.61
CA PRO A 102 -26.44 -24.12 13.72
C PRO A 102 -27.32 -23.19 12.88
N GLY A 103 -26.83 -21.98 12.65
CA GLY A 103 -27.43 -20.94 11.83
C GLY A 103 -27.36 -21.15 10.32
N GLY A 104 -26.67 -22.21 9.88
CA GLY A 104 -26.37 -22.44 8.47
C GLY A 104 -25.21 -21.59 7.96
N ARG A 105 -24.87 -21.79 6.69
CA ARG A 105 -23.63 -21.27 6.08
C ARG A 105 -23.62 -19.75 5.92
N GLU A 106 -24.76 -19.07 6.00
CA GLU A 106 -24.90 -17.63 5.72
C GLU A 106 -24.89 -16.75 6.97
N GLN A 107 -24.78 -17.35 8.15
CA GLN A 107 -24.73 -16.63 9.42
C GLN A 107 -23.30 -16.47 9.90
N ALA A 108 -22.95 -15.24 10.27
CA ALA A 108 -21.75 -14.94 11.03
C ALA A 108 -22.09 -15.03 12.54
N GLU A 109 -21.18 -15.54 13.36
CA GLU A 109 -21.33 -15.46 14.81
C GLU A 109 -21.49 -13.99 15.23
N ASN A 110 -22.46 -13.72 16.09
CA ASN A 110 -22.61 -12.39 16.67
C ASN A 110 -21.47 -12.23 17.69
N GLU A 111 -20.63 -11.21 17.48
CA GLU A 111 -19.41 -10.92 18.27
C GLU A 111 -19.68 -11.05 19.78
N GLY A 112 -18.80 -11.78 20.48
CA GLY A 112 -18.73 -11.85 21.94
C GLY A 112 -17.71 -10.88 22.51
#